data_AF-F0YK50-F1
#
_entry.id   AF-F0YK50-F1
#
_cell.length_a   1.000
_cell.length_b   1.000
_cell.length_c   1.000
_cell.angle_alpha   90.00
_cell.angle_beta   90.00
_cell.angle_gamma   90.00
#
_symmetry.space_group_name_H-M   'P 1'
#
loop_
_entity.id
_entity.type
_entity.pdbx_description
1 polymer ?
#
loop_
_entity_poly.entity_id
_entity_poly.type
_entity_poly.pdbx_seq_one_letter_code
_entity_poly.pdbx_strand_id
1 'polypeptide(L)'
;SAQVPKLSLVGRLPPSNVAVALDLSSPTIGSFNLWPQFHNGVATGLRLQPGSLETKHRSTCVTRTWIVYNRPEVPSPQHGGLLLALGLQNHLVVLAMTDIYEYLTLGHDPTTVGLLLGMAAAKRGTADASVSKMLCLHIPALLPQPFAEMEVSAAAQTAAMAGIGLLYCGTAHRLMAEFLLGEILRRAQGDRTRDREAYTLAAGLALGMVTLGKGASHDADGLSDLRIPQRLHRAFAGGSERQKAGELSSLLSGAREMRKSAASDQIRCSRIREGEHINTDVTAPGAILALGLYFLRTNSAAAAARLQLPDTYVLLDTVRPDLQLLRVIARGVILWDAMNPSIDWVESQLPLIIASPAFSA
;
A
#
# COMPACT_ATOMS: atom_id res chain seq x y z
N SER A 1 -17.32 -16.83 -22.27
CA SER A 1 -16.53 -16.94 -21.02
C SER A 1 -15.15 -16.35 -21.26
N ALA A 2 -14.51 -15.79 -20.23
CA ALA A 2 -13.11 -15.39 -20.29
C ALA A 2 -12.25 -16.66 -20.24
N GLN A 3 -11.65 -17.03 -21.37
CA GLN A 3 -10.73 -18.18 -21.39
C GLN A 3 -9.37 -17.74 -20.85
N VAL A 4 -9.14 -18.01 -19.56
CA VAL A 4 -7.83 -17.81 -18.92
C VAL A 4 -6.88 -18.90 -19.43
N PRO A 5 -5.71 -18.55 -20.00
CA PRO A 5 -4.74 -19.54 -20.46
C PRO A 5 -4.21 -20.32 -19.26
N LYS A 6 -4.03 -21.64 -19.40
CA LYS A 6 -3.51 -22.48 -18.31
C LYS A 6 -2.03 -22.19 -18.08
N LEU A 7 -1.67 -21.82 -16.86
CA LEU A 7 -0.27 -21.71 -16.44
C LEU A 7 0.29 -23.11 -16.21
N SER A 8 1.20 -23.58 -17.08
CA SER A 8 1.81 -24.90 -16.99
C SER A 8 3.19 -24.86 -16.33
N LEU A 9 3.36 -25.54 -15.20
CA LEU A 9 4.65 -25.77 -14.54
C LEU A 9 5.23 -27.12 -14.96
N VAL A 10 5.43 -27.29 -16.27
CA VAL A 10 5.91 -28.54 -16.87
C VAL A 10 7.15 -28.22 -17.71
N GLY A 11 8.26 -28.88 -17.38
CA GLY A 11 9.48 -28.87 -18.20
C GLY A 11 9.49 -30.01 -19.20
N ARG A 12 10.24 -29.85 -20.30
CA ARG A 12 10.51 -30.95 -21.25
C ARG A 12 11.99 -31.23 -21.26
N LEU A 13 12.37 -32.50 -21.07
CA LEU A 13 13.77 -32.90 -20.93
C LEU A 13 14.31 -33.42 -22.27
N PRO A 14 15.33 -32.78 -22.89
CA PRO A 14 15.96 -33.31 -24.09
C PRO A 14 16.89 -34.49 -23.77
N PRO A 15 17.11 -35.45 -24.70
CA PRO A 15 16.63 -35.50 -26.09
C PRO A 15 15.26 -36.17 -26.27
N SER A 16 14.74 -36.86 -25.25
CA SER A 16 13.50 -37.66 -25.33
C SER A 16 12.21 -36.84 -25.27
N ASN A 17 12.31 -35.54 -25.01
CA ASN A 17 11.19 -34.59 -24.91
C ASN A 17 10.13 -35.00 -23.88
N VAL A 18 10.53 -35.76 -22.85
CA VAL A 18 9.64 -36.23 -21.79
C VAL A 18 9.17 -35.05 -20.96
N ALA A 19 7.85 -34.98 -20.73
CA ALA A 19 7.24 -33.96 -19.89
C ALA A 19 7.44 -34.31 -18.41
N VAL A 20 8.13 -33.44 -17.68
CA VAL A 20 8.34 -33.53 -16.24
C VAL A 20 7.53 -32.41 -15.59
N ALA A 21 6.47 -32.78 -14.87
CA ALA A 21 5.67 -31.83 -14.11
C ALA A 21 6.27 -31.65 -12.72
N LEU A 22 6.25 -30.41 -12.22
CA LEU A 22 6.62 -30.16 -10.83
C LEU A 22 5.56 -30.78 -9.91
N ASP A 23 6.00 -31.52 -8.90
CA ASP A 23 5.07 -32.11 -7.92
C ASP A 23 4.56 -31.01 -6.98
N LEU A 24 3.28 -30.70 -7.10
CA LEU A 24 2.58 -29.66 -6.35
C LEU A 24 1.78 -30.24 -5.17
N SER A 25 1.89 -31.54 -4.90
CA SER A 25 1.13 -32.21 -3.84
C SER A 25 1.59 -31.83 -2.42
N SER A 26 2.81 -31.32 -2.27
CA SER A 26 3.32 -30.86 -0.97
C SER A 26 2.63 -29.55 -0.54
N PRO A 27 2.13 -29.45 0.71
CA PRO A 27 1.44 -28.26 1.22
C PRO A 27 2.33 -27.01 1.30
N THR A 28 3.66 -27.18 1.43
CA THR A 28 4.60 -26.04 1.34
C THR A 28 4.70 -25.47 -0.08
N ILE A 29 4.37 -26.28 -1.09
CA ILE A 29 4.40 -25.93 -2.50
C ILE A 29 3.03 -25.41 -2.98
N GLY A 30 1.94 -25.75 -2.27
CA GLY A 30 0.58 -25.28 -2.59
C GLY A 30 0.45 -23.75 -2.72
N SER A 31 1.17 -22.99 -1.88
CA SER A 31 1.21 -21.52 -1.93
C SER A 31 1.95 -20.95 -3.14
N PHE A 32 2.83 -21.72 -3.79
CA PHE A 32 3.61 -21.24 -4.95
C PHE A 32 2.72 -20.93 -6.16
N ASN A 33 1.57 -21.59 -6.28
CA ASN A 33 0.65 -21.36 -7.39
C ASN A 33 -0.30 -20.19 -7.18
N LEU A 34 -0.50 -19.73 -5.95
CA LEU A 34 -1.56 -18.79 -5.61
C LEU A 34 -1.39 -17.44 -6.33
N TRP A 35 -0.25 -16.77 -6.12
CA TRP A 35 0.02 -15.45 -6.73
C TRP A 35 0.30 -15.52 -8.24
N PRO A 36 1.05 -16.50 -8.78
CA PRO A 36 1.21 -16.64 -10.23
C PRO A 36 -0.13 -16.86 -10.96
N GLN A 37 -1.04 -17.67 -10.39
CA GLN A 37 -2.37 -17.84 -10.96
C GLN A 37 -3.20 -16.57 -10.85
N PHE A 38 -3.11 -15.84 -9.74
CA PHE A 38 -3.74 -14.52 -9.60
C PHE A 38 -3.23 -13.56 -10.70
N HIS A 39 -1.92 -13.42 -10.89
CA HIS A 39 -1.35 -12.59 -11.94
C HIS A 39 -1.74 -13.03 -13.36
N ASN A 40 -1.86 -14.33 -13.60
CA ASN A 40 -2.36 -14.86 -14.88
C ASN A 40 -3.82 -14.45 -15.15
N GLY A 41 -4.65 -14.43 -14.10
CA GLY A 41 -6.00 -13.88 -14.14
C GLY A 41 -6.01 -12.38 -14.47
N VAL A 42 -5.16 -11.61 -13.78
CA VAL A 42 -4.98 -10.16 -14.05
C VAL A 42 -4.58 -9.92 -15.51
N ALA A 43 -3.55 -10.63 -15.99
CA ALA A 43 -3.07 -10.51 -17.36
C ALA A 43 -4.16 -10.84 -18.39
N THR A 44 -5.01 -11.83 -18.11
CA THR A 44 -6.13 -12.18 -18.98
C THR A 44 -7.17 -11.06 -19.03
N GLY A 45 -7.53 -10.49 -17.88
CA GLY A 45 -8.45 -9.36 -17.82
C GLY A 45 -7.90 -8.10 -18.51
N LEU A 46 -6.60 -7.83 -18.36
CA LEU A 46 -5.96 -6.66 -18.96
C LEU A 46 -5.90 -6.69 -20.50
N ARG A 47 -6.17 -7.84 -21.12
CA ARG A 47 -6.32 -7.97 -22.59
C ARG A 47 -7.64 -7.39 -23.11
N LEU A 48 -8.64 -7.22 -22.24
CA LEU A 48 -9.90 -6.59 -22.63
C LEU A 48 -9.67 -5.11 -22.91
N GLN A 49 -10.46 -4.51 -23.79
CA GLN A 49 -10.37 -3.07 -24.03
C GLN A 49 -10.85 -2.30 -22.79
N PRO A 50 -10.23 -1.17 -22.42
CA PRO A 50 -10.71 -0.34 -21.32
C PRO A 50 -12.17 0.06 -21.54
N GLY A 51 -12.97 0.06 -20.47
CA GLY A 51 -14.35 0.53 -20.49
C GLY A 51 -14.38 2.04 -20.72
N SER A 52 -14.45 2.47 -21.98
CA SER A 52 -14.69 3.87 -22.31
C SER A 52 -16.17 4.20 -22.15
N LEU A 53 -16.45 5.30 -21.45
CA LEU A 53 -17.78 5.89 -21.31
C LEU A 53 -18.35 6.40 -22.65
N GLU A 54 -17.54 6.51 -23.71
CA GLU A 54 -17.91 7.23 -24.95
C GLU A 54 -17.99 6.38 -26.22
N THR A 55 -17.59 5.10 -26.22
CA THR A 55 -17.66 4.29 -27.44
C THR A 55 -19.04 3.65 -27.63
N LYS A 56 -19.87 4.29 -28.46
CA LYS A 56 -21.14 3.78 -29.01
C LYS A 56 -21.03 2.47 -29.81
N HIS A 57 -19.84 1.85 -29.91
CA HIS A 57 -19.65 0.54 -30.54
C HIS A 57 -19.81 -0.58 -29.50
N ARG A 58 -21.02 -1.16 -29.48
CA ARG A 58 -21.54 -2.18 -28.54
C ARG A 58 -20.82 -3.55 -28.53
N SER A 59 -19.64 -3.71 -29.12
CA SER A 59 -19.13 -5.05 -29.44
C SER A 59 -18.31 -5.72 -28.32
N THR A 60 -17.88 -4.99 -27.28
CA THR A 60 -16.97 -5.51 -26.23
C THR A 60 -17.24 -4.95 -24.83
N CYS A 61 -18.45 -4.46 -24.55
CA CYS A 61 -18.79 -3.96 -23.22
C CYS A 61 -19.02 -5.11 -22.24
N VAL A 62 -18.21 -5.18 -21.17
CA VAL A 62 -18.38 -6.15 -20.11
C VAL A 62 -19.62 -5.79 -19.28
N THR A 63 -20.65 -6.63 -19.32
CA THR A 63 -21.88 -6.42 -18.54
C THR A 63 -21.78 -7.04 -17.15
N ARG A 64 -22.61 -6.56 -16.20
CA ARG A 64 -22.78 -7.21 -14.88
C ARG A 64 -23.07 -8.70 -15.01
N THR A 65 -23.97 -9.08 -15.91
CA THR A 65 -24.32 -10.49 -16.16
C THR A 65 -23.14 -11.30 -16.65
N TRP A 66 -22.26 -10.73 -17.49
CA TRP A 66 -21.05 -11.41 -17.94
C TRP A 66 -20.09 -11.64 -16.78
N ILE A 67 -19.89 -10.67 -15.88
CA ILE A 67 -19.00 -10.82 -14.73
C ILE A 67 -19.52 -11.91 -13.79
N VAL A 68 -20.82 -11.91 -13.48
CA VAL A 68 -21.46 -12.92 -12.64
C VAL A 68 -21.42 -14.30 -13.30
N TYR A 69 -21.62 -14.38 -14.63
CA TYR A 69 -21.55 -15.64 -15.36
C TYR A 69 -20.15 -16.28 -15.35
N ASN A 70 -19.09 -15.48 -15.32
CA ASN A 70 -17.72 -15.99 -15.26
C ASN A 70 -17.26 -16.32 -13.82
N ARG A 71 -18.12 -16.14 -12.82
CA ARG A 71 -17.82 -16.56 -11.44
C ARG A 71 -17.68 -18.08 -11.39
N PRO A 72 -16.52 -18.61 -10.96
CA PRO A 72 -16.37 -20.04 -10.78
C PRO A 72 -17.18 -20.52 -9.58
N GLU A 73 -17.67 -21.77 -9.63
CA GLU A 73 -18.38 -22.40 -8.51
C GLU A 73 -17.50 -22.50 -7.25
N VAL A 74 -16.23 -22.86 -7.45
CA VAL A 74 -15.20 -22.84 -6.40
C VAL A 74 -14.34 -21.58 -6.56
N PRO A 75 -14.15 -20.77 -5.49
CA PRO A 75 -13.29 -19.60 -5.54
C PRO A 75 -11.88 -19.96 -6.04
N SER A 76 -11.40 -19.24 -7.05
CA SER A 76 -10.07 -19.46 -7.63
C SER A 76 -9.23 -18.18 -7.62
N PRO A 77 -7.91 -18.27 -7.41
CA PRO A 77 -7.03 -17.08 -7.44
C PRO A 77 -7.06 -16.38 -8.81
N GLN A 78 -7.22 -17.15 -9.89
CA GLN A 78 -7.35 -16.63 -11.26
C GLN A 78 -8.55 -15.69 -11.39
N HIS A 79 -9.70 -16.07 -10.81
CA HIS A 79 -10.88 -15.21 -10.83
C HIS A 79 -10.67 -13.93 -10.01
N GLY A 80 -10.03 -14.03 -8.85
CA GLY A 80 -9.64 -12.85 -8.07
C GLY A 80 -8.79 -11.87 -8.87
N GLY A 81 -7.82 -12.38 -9.64
CA GLY A 81 -7.00 -11.58 -10.53
C GLY A 81 -7.80 -10.95 -11.69
N LEU A 82 -8.73 -11.70 -12.27
CA LEU A 82 -9.63 -11.18 -13.31
C LEU A 82 -10.47 -10.00 -12.78
N LEU A 83 -11.01 -10.10 -11.57
CA LEU A 83 -11.77 -9.02 -10.93
C LEU A 83 -10.94 -7.75 -10.75
N LEU A 84 -9.68 -7.87 -10.32
CA LEU A 84 -8.75 -6.74 -10.22
C LEU A 84 -8.56 -6.05 -11.57
N ALA A 85 -8.29 -6.83 -12.62
CA ALA A 85 -8.08 -6.28 -13.96
C ALA A 85 -9.32 -5.56 -14.50
N LEU A 86 -10.51 -6.14 -14.29
CA LEU A 86 -11.78 -5.49 -14.65
C LEU A 86 -11.96 -4.16 -13.90
N GLY A 87 -11.53 -4.09 -12.63
CA GLY A 87 -11.51 -2.85 -11.85
C GLY A 87 -10.56 -1.80 -12.42
N LEU A 88 -9.33 -2.18 -12.73
CA LEU A 88 -8.32 -1.30 -13.35
C LEU A 88 -8.77 -0.75 -14.71
N GLN A 89 -9.57 -1.52 -15.45
CA GLN A 89 -10.13 -1.13 -16.75
C GLN A 89 -11.50 -0.45 -16.66
N ASN A 90 -11.98 -0.14 -15.46
CA ASN A 90 -13.25 0.54 -15.21
C ASN A 90 -14.52 -0.25 -15.59
N HIS A 91 -14.43 -1.57 -15.74
CA HIS A 91 -15.58 -2.45 -16.02
C HIS A 91 -16.34 -2.87 -14.75
N LEU A 92 -15.68 -2.80 -13.59
CA LEU A 92 -16.24 -3.28 -12.32
C LEU A 92 -17.32 -2.34 -11.73
N VAL A 93 -17.46 -1.12 -12.28
CA VAL A 93 -18.46 -0.12 -11.85
C VAL A 93 -19.90 -0.61 -12.03
N VAL A 94 -20.14 -1.58 -12.93
CA VAL A 94 -21.46 -2.12 -13.24
C VAL A 94 -21.94 -3.13 -12.18
N LEU A 95 -21.06 -3.64 -11.31
CA LEU A 95 -21.46 -4.54 -10.22
C LEU A 95 -22.24 -3.80 -9.14
N ALA A 96 -23.30 -4.44 -8.64
CA ALA A 96 -24.02 -3.92 -7.49
C ALA A 96 -23.30 -4.33 -6.19
N MET A 97 -23.52 -3.56 -5.13
CA MET A 97 -22.97 -3.90 -3.80
C MET A 97 -23.41 -5.28 -3.32
N THR A 98 -24.60 -5.75 -3.70
CA THR A 98 -25.06 -7.11 -3.39
C THR A 98 -24.12 -8.18 -3.94
N ASP A 99 -23.71 -8.06 -5.21
CA ASP A 99 -22.81 -9.03 -5.85
C ASP A 99 -21.42 -8.98 -5.21
N ILE A 100 -20.97 -7.77 -4.85
CA ILE A 100 -19.69 -7.57 -4.19
C ILE A 100 -19.68 -8.28 -2.84
N TYR A 101 -20.73 -8.11 -2.03
CA TYR A 101 -20.81 -8.82 -0.74
C TYR A 101 -20.90 -10.34 -0.93
N GLU A 102 -21.55 -10.86 -1.98
CA GLU A 102 -21.54 -12.29 -2.32
C GLU A 102 -20.15 -12.83 -2.70
N TYR A 103 -19.25 -11.98 -3.20
CA TYR A 103 -17.85 -12.35 -3.40
C TYR A 103 -17.07 -12.33 -2.09
N LEU A 104 -17.30 -11.33 -1.23
CA LEU A 104 -16.58 -11.16 0.03
C LEU A 104 -16.94 -12.24 1.06
N THR A 105 -18.20 -12.70 1.09
CA THR A 105 -18.64 -13.76 2.02
C THR A 105 -18.01 -15.12 1.72
N LEU A 106 -17.41 -15.32 0.54
CA LEU A 106 -16.67 -16.53 0.22
C LEU A 106 -15.41 -16.71 1.07
N GLY A 107 -14.89 -15.64 1.69
CA GLY A 107 -13.71 -15.69 2.55
C GLY A 107 -12.41 -16.11 1.85
N HIS A 108 -12.37 -16.06 0.51
CA HIS A 108 -11.20 -16.46 -0.27
C HIS A 108 -10.27 -15.26 -0.50
N ASP A 109 -9.13 -15.25 0.20
CA ASP A 109 -8.16 -14.15 0.25
C ASP A 109 -7.84 -13.48 -1.10
N PRO A 110 -7.41 -14.19 -2.16
CA PRO A 110 -7.05 -13.52 -3.42
C PRO A 110 -8.28 -12.96 -4.14
N THR A 111 -9.48 -13.53 -3.95
CA THR A 111 -10.72 -12.94 -4.46
C THR A 111 -11.02 -11.63 -3.74
N THR A 112 -10.90 -11.61 -2.41
CA THR A 112 -11.07 -10.41 -1.59
C THR A 112 -10.08 -9.31 -1.99
N VAL A 113 -8.77 -9.64 -2.09
CA VAL A 113 -7.73 -8.69 -2.51
C VAL A 113 -8.04 -8.10 -3.88
N GLY A 114 -8.36 -8.94 -4.86
CA GLY A 114 -8.64 -8.48 -6.22
C GLY A 114 -9.89 -7.61 -6.30
N LEU A 115 -10.93 -7.93 -5.55
CA LEU A 115 -12.17 -7.16 -5.51
C LEU A 115 -11.98 -5.81 -4.81
N LEU A 116 -11.32 -5.77 -3.64
CA LEU A 116 -11.08 -4.53 -2.89
C LEU A 116 -10.28 -3.53 -3.73
N LEU A 117 -9.16 -3.97 -4.30
CA LEU A 117 -8.31 -3.14 -5.15
C LEU A 117 -9.01 -2.77 -6.46
N GLY A 118 -9.70 -3.72 -7.09
CA GLY A 118 -10.43 -3.49 -8.34
C GLY A 118 -11.55 -2.46 -8.19
N MET A 119 -12.35 -2.57 -7.13
CA MET A 119 -13.43 -1.61 -6.84
C MET A 119 -12.87 -0.23 -6.50
N ALA A 120 -11.81 -0.16 -5.70
CA ALA A 120 -11.14 1.10 -5.38
C ALA A 120 -10.53 1.77 -6.61
N ALA A 121 -9.90 1.01 -7.51
CA ALA A 121 -9.35 1.53 -8.75
C ALA A 121 -10.44 2.05 -9.72
N ALA A 122 -11.56 1.32 -9.83
CA ALA A 122 -12.69 1.73 -10.66
C ALA A 122 -13.36 3.02 -10.15
N LYS A 123 -13.25 3.32 -8.86
CA LYS A 123 -13.77 4.52 -8.20
C LYS A 123 -12.66 5.48 -7.73
N ARG A 124 -11.51 5.46 -8.42
CA ARG A 124 -10.34 6.25 -8.02
C ARG A 124 -10.67 7.75 -7.93
N GLY A 125 -10.38 8.36 -6.79
CA GLY A 125 -10.59 9.78 -6.52
C GLY A 125 -12.04 10.22 -6.33
N THR A 126 -13.02 9.30 -6.35
CA THR A 126 -14.44 9.68 -6.19
C THR A 126 -14.88 9.76 -4.73
N ALA A 127 -14.08 9.26 -3.78
CA ALA A 127 -14.45 9.16 -2.36
C ALA A 127 -15.83 8.51 -2.12
N ASP A 128 -16.17 7.48 -2.91
CA ASP A 128 -17.47 6.82 -2.83
C ASP A 128 -17.70 6.18 -1.44
N ALA A 129 -18.78 6.56 -0.78
CA ALA A 129 -19.05 6.14 0.60
C ALA A 129 -19.32 4.63 0.74
N SER A 130 -19.84 3.97 -0.29
CA SER A 130 -20.14 2.54 -0.26
C SER A 130 -18.85 1.71 -0.35
N VAL A 131 -17.96 2.07 -1.27
CA VAL A 131 -16.64 1.44 -1.42
C VAL A 131 -15.76 1.77 -0.23
N SER A 132 -15.83 3.00 0.30
CA SER A 132 -15.11 3.38 1.52
C SER A 132 -15.49 2.50 2.71
N LYS A 133 -16.79 2.31 2.97
CA LYS A 133 -17.28 1.40 4.03
C LYS A 133 -16.79 -0.04 3.82
N MET A 134 -16.86 -0.53 2.58
CA MET A 134 -16.35 -1.86 2.23
C MET A 134 -14.87 -2.03 2.61
N LEU A 135 -14.02 -1.06 2.26
CA LEU A 135 -12.59 -1.08 2.58
C LEU A 135 -12.35 -0.98 4.09
N CYS A 136 -13.05 -0.07 4.79
CA CYS A 136 -12.91 0.14 6.23
C CYS A 136 -13.27 -1.11 7.05
N LEU A 137 -14.22 -1.93 6.60
CA LEU A 137 -14.57 -3.20 7.25
C LEU A 137 -13.41 -4.22 7.28
N HIS A 138 -12.45 -4.07 6.38
CA HIS A 138 -11.27 -4.92 6.29
C HIS A 138 -10.06 -4.34 7.04
N ILE A 139 -10.23 -3.22 7.75
CA ILE A 139 -9.17 -2.57 8.51
C ILE A 139 -9.53 -2.57 10.00
N PRO A 140 -8.88 -3.39 10.83
CA PRO A 140 -9.28 -3.55 12.23
C PRO A 140 -9.27 -2.26 13.05
N ALA A 141 -8.43 -1.30 12.68
CA ALA A 141 -8.33 0.01 13.34
C ALA A 141 -9.61 0.86 13.24
N LEU A 142 -10.41 0.62 12.20
CA LEU A 142 -11.64 1.36 11.90
C LEU A 142 -12.90 0.61 12.31
N LEU A 143 -12.75 -0.63 12.81
CA LEU A 143 -13.87 -1.44 13.28
C LEU A 143 -14.32 -1.02 14.68
N PRO A 144 -15.63 -0.99 14.95
CA PRO A 144 -16.15 -0.86 16.31
C PRO A 144 -15.63 -1.99 17.21
N GLN A 145 -15.45 -1.71 18.50
CA GLN A 145 -14.88 -2.65 19.49
C GLN A 145 -15.44 -4.09 19.47
N PRO A 146 -16.75 -4.36 19.30
CA PRO A 146 -17.24 -5.75 19.25
C PRO A 146 -16.76 -6.54 18.03
N PHE A 147 -16.28 -5.90 16.97
CA PHE A 147 -15.83 -6.53 15.73
C PHE A 147 -14.30 -6.50 15.55
N ALA A 148 -13.56 -5.89 16.49
CA ALA A 148 -12.11 -5.74 16.39
C ALA A 148 -11.34 -7.07 16.40
N GLU A 149 -11.99 -8.13 16.92
CA GLU A 149 -11.48 -9.51 16.96
C GLU A 149 -11.67 -10.27 15.64
N MET A 150 -12.40 -9.72 14.65
CA MET A 150 -12.57 -10.36 13.36
C MET A 150 -11.21 -10.60 12.69
N GLU A 151 -10.92 -11.85 12.36
CA GLU A 151 -9.68 -12.24 11.69
C GLU A 151 -9.76 -11.90 10.21
N VAL A 152 -9.15 -10.78 9.82
CA VAL A 152 -8.93 -10.41 8.43
C VAL A 152 -7.49 -10.76 8.05
N SER A 153 -7.27 -11.40 6.91
CA SER A 153 -5.93 -11.75 6.43
C SER A 153 -5.07 -10.49 6.19
N ALA A 154 -3.76 -10.59 6.42
CA ALA A 154 -2.84 -9.46 6.24
C ALA A 154 -2.88 -8.93 4.79
N ALA A 155 -2.97 -9.83 3.80
CA ALA A 155 -3.11 -9.46 2.40
C ALA A 155 -4.39 -8.62 2.14
N ALA A 156 -5.54 -9.01 2.70
CA ALA A 156 -6.77 -8.23 2.55
C ALA A 156 -6.68 -6.86 3.27
N GLN A 157 -6.03 -6.79 4.44
CA GLN A 157 -5.81 -5.52 5.15
C GLN A 157 -4.92 -4.56 4.35
N THR A 158 -3.80 -5.04 3.80
CA THR A 158 -2.91 -4.24 2.96
C THR A 158 -3.59 -3.78 1.66
N ALA A 159 -4.38 -4.66 1.04
CA ALA A 159 -5.20 -4.35 -0.14
C ALA A 159 -6.25 -3.27 0.17
N ALA A 160 -6.93 -3.37 1.31
CA ALA A 160 -7.88 -2.36 1.77
C ALA A 160 -7.19 -1.00 2.00
N MET A 161 -6.00 -1.01 2.61
CA MET A 161 -5.21 0.19 2.86
C MET A 161 -4.81 0.90 1.56
N ALA A 162 -4.25 0.15 0.60
CA ALA A 162 -3.93 0.68 -0.73
C ALA A 162 -5.19 1.15 -1.47
N GLY A 163 -6.31 0.42 -1.33
CA GLY A 163 -7.61 0.78 -1.88
C GLY A 163 -8.16 2.11 -1.35
N ILE A 164 -8.01 2.41 -0.05
CA ILE A 164 -8.37 3.72 0.52
C ILE A 164 -7.59 4.83 -0.19
N GLY A 165 -6.28 4.63 -0.38
CA GLY A 165 -5.46 5.60 -1.09
C GLY A 165 -5.90 5.85 -2.53
N LEU A 166 -6.30 4.81 -3.27
CA LEU A 166 -6.86 4.95 -4.62
C LEU A 166 -8.21 5.68 -4.61
N LEU A 167 -9.12 5.26 -3.74
CA LEU A 167 -10.47 5.81 -3.65
C LEU A 167 -10.47 7.31 -3.30
N TYR A 168 -9.59 7.72 -2.39
CA TYR A 168 -9.45 9.10 -1.92
C TYR A 168 -8.31 9.86 -2.61
N CYS A 169 -7.76 9.34 -3.71
CA CYS A 169 -6.62 9.94 -4.41
C CYS A 169 -6.90 11.39 -4.79
N GLY A 170 -6.04 12.32 -4.36
CA GLY A 170 -6.14 13.76 -4.63
C GLY A 170 -7.26 14.52 -3.90
N THR A 171 -8.08 13.84 -3.09
CA THR A 171 -9.23 14.47 -2.40
C THR A 171 -8.82 15.29 -1.17
N ALA A 172 -7.60 15.10 -0.65
CA ALA A 172 -7.14 15.69 0.60
C ALA A 172 -8.08 15.46 1.80
N HIS A 173 -8.79 14.31 1.81
CA HIS A 173 -9.78 14.01 2.85
C HIS A 173 -9.13 13.89 4.24
N ARG A 174 -9.36 14.90 5.09
CA ARG A 174 -8.71 15.10 6.38
C ARG A 174 -8.69 13.85 7.28
N LEU A 175 -9.85 13.26 7.55
CA LEU A 175 -9.93 12.11 8.47
C LEU A 175 -9.15 10.90 7.98
N MET A 176 -9.09 10.70 6.65
CA MET A 176 -8.35 9.58 6.08
C MET A 176 -6.84 9.87 6.14
N ALA A 177 -6.42 11.11 5.87
CA ALA A 177 -5.02 11.51 6.02
C ALA A 177 -4.53 11.37 7.48
N GLU A 178 -5.32 11.81 8.46
CA GLU A 178 -4.99 11.66 9.88
C GLU A 178 -4.91 10.19 10.30
N PHE A 179 -5.90 9.39 9.88
CA PHE A 179 -5.92 7.95 10.11
C PHE A 179 -4.67 7.27 9.54
N LEU A 180 -4.37 7.46 8.25
CA LEU A 180 -3.23 6.86 7.56
C LEU A 180 -1.90 7.27 8.20
N LEU A 181 -1.77 8.53 8.62
CA LEU A 181 -0.59 9.01 9.34
C LEU A 181 -0.43 8.35 10.72
N GLY A 182 -1.54 8.04 11.39
CA GLY A 182 -1.55 7.23 12.61
C GLY A 182 -1.12 5.78 12.37
N GLU A 183 -1.54 5.18 11.26
CA GLU A 183 -1.17 3.81 10.89
C GLU A 183 0.32 3.66 10.56
N ILE A 184 0.94 4.66 9.92
CA ILE A 184 2.38 4.63 9.63
C ILE A 184 3.21 4.60 10.91
N LEU A 185 2.77 5.34 11.94
CA LEU A 185 3.48 5.49 13.21
C LEU A 185 3.06 4.45 14.27
N ARG A 186 2.20 3.49 13.90
CA ARG A 186 1.67 2.49 14.82
C ARG A 186 2.76 1.52 15.30
N ARG A 187 2.81 1.28 16.61
CA ARG A 187 3.63 0.23 17.24
C ARG A 187 3.03 -1.17 17.05
N ALA A 188 3.86 -2.21 17.19
CA ALA A 188 3.39 -3.59 17.20
C ALA A 188 2.39 -3.80 18.34
N GLN A 189 1.10 -3.96 18.01
CA GLN A 189 0.05 -4.30 18.97
C GLN A 189 -0.54 -5.67 18.61
N GLY A 190 -0.52 -6.58 19.59
CA GLY A 190 -1.07 -7.94 19.47
C GLY A 190 -0.22 -8.89 18.62
N ASP A 191 -0.80 -10.04 18.26
CA ASP A 191 -0.12 -11.11 17.53
C ASP A 191 -0.12 -10.94 15.99
N ARG A 192 -0.73 -9.85 15.49
CA ARG A 192 -0.81 -9.47 14.07
C ARG A 192 0.52 -8.90 13.55
N THR A 193 1.53 -9.74 13.54
CA THR A 193 2.94 -9.38 13.23
C THR A 193 3.38 -9.73 11.83
N ARG A 194 2.62 -10.59 11.14
CA ARG A 194 2.91 -10.96 9.74
C ARG A 194 2.62 -9.76 8.82
N ASP A 195 3.57 -9.48 7.93
CA ASP A 195 3.48 -8.48 6.85
C ASP A 195 3.23 -7.03 7.29
N ARG A 196 3.64 -6.67 8.51
CA ARG A 196 3.53 -5.30 9.02
C ARG A 196 4.24 -4.28 8.13
N GLU A 197 5.39 -4.63 7.56
CA GLU A 197 6.12 -3.77 6.61
C GLU A 197 5.27 -3.45 5.40
N ALA A 198 4.59 -4.44 4.81
CA ALA A 198 3.70 -4.24 3.67
C ALA A 198 2.49 -3.36 4.03
N TYR A 199 1.93 -3.55 5.23
CA TYR A 199 0.83 -2.72 5.72
C TYR A 199 1.23 -1.26 5.93
N THR A 200 2.36 -1.02 6.61
CA THR A 200 2.89 0.33 6.84
C THR A 200 3.32 1.01 5.54
N LEU A 201 3.92 0.26 4.62
CA LEU A 201 4.23 0.74 3.27
C LEU A 201 2.97 1.15 2.51
N ALA A 202 1.92 0.30 2.53
CA ALA A 202 0.64 0.60 1.91
C ALA A 202 -0.04 1.83 2.52
N ALA A 203 0.04 2.01 3.85
CA ALA A 203 -0.47 3.20 4.53
C ALA A 203 0.28 4.48 4.11
N GLY A 204 1.61 4.40 3.97
CA GLY A 204 2.43 5.49 3.45
C GLY A 204 2.08 5.87 2.01
N LEU A 205 2.01 4.88 1.12
CA LEU A 205 1.60 5.09 -0.26
C LEU A 205 0.18 5.67 -0.35
N ALA A 206 -0.75 5.14 0.44
CA ALA A 206 -2.12 5.62 0.51
C ALA A 206 -2.18 7.07 0.98
N LEU A 207 -1.45 7.44 2.03
CA LEU A 207 -1.37 8.83 2.51
C LEU A 207 -0.85 9.76 1.42
N GLY A 208 0.19 9.34 0.71
CA GLY A 208 0.75 10.06 -0.43
C GLY A 208 -0.27 10.24 -1.57
N MET A 209 -1.07 9.21 -1.87
CA MET A 209 -2.14 9.30 -2.87
C MET A 209 -3.28 10.23 -2.43
N VAL A 210 -3.72 10.15 -1.16
CA VAL A 210 -4.78 11.03 -0.64
C VAL A 210 -4.37 12.50 -0.69
N THR A 211 -3.10 12.79 -0.41
CA THR A 211 -2.54 14.14 -0.30
C THR A 211 -1.68 14.54 -1.51
N LEU A 212 -1.88 13.87 -2.64
CA LEU A 212 -1.04 13.96 -3.84
C LEU A 212 -0.84 15.40 -4.32
N GLY A 213 0.41 15.87 -4.32
CA GLY A 213 0.81 17.20 -4.79
C GLY A 213 0.27 18.37 -3.95
N LYS A 214 -0.28 18.12 -2.74
CA LYS A 214 -0.89 19.16 -1.91
C LYS A 214 0.10 19.91 -1.01
N GLY A 215 1.37 19.50 -0.94
CA GLY A 215 2.34 20.02 0.02
C GLY A 215 2.72 21.50 -0.13
N ALA A 216 2.48 22.10 -1.30
CA ALA A 216 2.71 23.54 -1.54
C ALA A 216 1.41 24.31 -1.86
N SER A 217 0.27 23.62 -1.91
CA SER A 217 -1.01 24.22 -2.31
C SER A 217 -1.80 24.75 -1.11
N HIS A 218 -2.57 25.83 -1.32
CA HIS A 218 -3.55 26.36 -0.35
C HIS A 218 -4.64 25.34 0.04
N ASP A 219 -4.89 24.32 -0.79
CA ASP A 219 -5.80 23.21 -0.47
C ASP A 219 -5.35 22.37 0.74
N ALA A 220 -4.10 22.50 1.19
CA ALA A 220 -3.58 21.85 2.39
C ALA A 220 -3.89 22.62 3.69
N ASP A 221 -4.60 23.75 3.64
CA ASP A 221 -4.92 24.54 4.84
C ASP A 221 -5.68 23.70 5.89
N GLY A 222 -6.59 22.82 5.46
CA GLY A 222 -7.30 21.87 6.33
C GLY A 222 -6.46 20.70 6.88
N LEU A 223 -5.21 20.56 6.42
CA LEU A 223 -4.25 19.53 6.83
C LEU A 223 -3.04 20.11 7.59
N SER A 224 -2.94 21.44 7.69
CA SER A 224 -1.78 22.16 8.23
C SER A 224 -1.48 21.81 9.69
N ASP A 225 -2.52 21.60 10.48
CA ASP A 225 -2.47 21.19 11.89
C ASP A 225 -1.94 19.76 12.09
N LEU A 226 -2.13 18.86 11.11
CA LEU A 226 -1.62 17.49 11.18
C LEU A 226 -0.10 17.41 11.13
N ARG A 227 0.58 18.47 10.66
CA ARG A 227 2.05 18.55 10.56
C ARG A 227 2.63 17.34 9.84
N ILE A 228 2.02 16.99 8.70
CA ILE A 228 2.36 15.80 7.90
C ILE A 228 3.87 15.73 7.61
N PRO A 229 4.55 16.80 7.11
CA PRO A 229 5.98 16.73 6.82
C PRO A 229 6.84 16.43 8.04
N GLN A 230 6.52 17.00 9.20
CA GLN A 230 7.29 16.80 10.44
C GLN A 230 7.11 15.38 10.97
N ARG A 231 5.87 14.86 10.93
CA ARG A 231 5.57 13.49 11.38
C ARG A 231 6.18 12.44 10.46
N LEU A 232 6.15 12.65 9.15
CA LEU A 232 6.82 11.77 8.17
C LEU A 232 8.34 11.82 8.31
N HIS A 233 8.93 13.00 8.51
CA HIS A 233 10.37 13.12 8.79
C HIS A 233 10.76 12.31 10.03
N ARG A 234 10.00 12.43 11.12
CA ARG A 234 10.21 11.64 12.33
C ARG A 234 10.08 10.14 12.08
N ALA A 235 9.17 9.73 11.19
CA ALA A 235 8.94 8.33 10.87
C ALA A 235 10.14 7.67 10.15
N PHE A 236 10.93 8.40 9.33
CA PHE A 236 12.09 7.81 8.63
C PHE A 236 13.46 8.21 9.20
N ALA A 237 13.56 9.36 9.88
CA ALA A 237 14.80 9.78 10.54
C ALA A 237 14.96 9.12 11.92
N GLY A 238 13.88 8.53 12.46
CA GLY A 238 13.84 7.94 13.77
C GLY A 238 13.68 8.98 14.89
N GLY A 239 13.79 8.51 16.13
CA GLY A 239 13.68 9.33 17.34
C GLY A 239 12.90 8.63 18.44
N SER A 240 13.02 9.15 19.67
CA SER A 240 12.22 8.69 20.81
C SER A 240 10.79 9.17 20.65
N GLU A 241 9.79 8.30 20.85
CA GLU A 241 8.38 8.66 20.69
C GLU A 241 7.87 9.63 21.79
N ARG A 242 8.68 9.88 22.84
CA ARG A 242 8.30 10.54 24.11
C ARG A 242 7.90 12.03 24.05
N GLN A 243 7.65 12.58 22.87
CA GLN A 243 7.00 13.89 22.73
C GLN A 243 5.49 13.71 22.56
N LYS A 244 4.83 13.64 23.72
CA LYS A 244 3.42 13.94 24.02
C LYS A 244 2.54 14.22 22.78
N ALA A 245 1.93 13.19 22.22
CA ALA A 245 0.69 13.34 21.49
C ALA A 245 -0.40 13.80 22.49
N GLY A 246 -0.55 15.11 22.63
CA GLY A 246 -1.74 15.76 23.18
C GLY A 246 -1.81 15.93 24.70
N GLU A 247 -1.22 17.00 25.23
CA GLU A 247 -1.64 17.55 26.54
C GLU A 247 -3.14 17.92 26.53
N LEU A 248 -3.74 18.19 25.36
CA LEU A 248 -5.20 18.34 25.19
C LEU A 248 -5.99 17.03 25.34
N SER A 249 -5.45 15.88 24.95
CA SER A 249 -6.08 14.57 25.19
C SER A 249 -5.99 14.17 26.66
N SER A 250 -4.91 14.58 27.32
CA SER A 250 -4.70 14.40 28.76
C SER A 250 -5.64 15.27 29.61
N LEU A 251 -5.87 16.53 29.20
CA LEU A 251 -6.78 17.44 29.90
C LEU A 251 -8.27 17.06 29.73
N LEU A 252 -8.66 16.50 28.58
CA LEU A 252 -10.03 16.02 28.35
C LEU A 252 -10.33 14.66 29.02
N SER A 253 -9.29 13.94 29.46
CA SER A 253 -9.42 12.61 30.07
C SER A 253 -9.01 12.59 31.55
N GLY A 254 -9.57 13.53 32.32
CA GLY A 254 -9.50 13.51 33.78
C GLY A 254 -9.86 12.13 34.36
N ALA A 255 -8.95 11.61 35.19
CA ALA A 255 -9.04 10.35 35.96
C ALA A 255 -8.88 9.00 35.21
N ARG A 256 -8.75 8.95 33.88
CA ARG A 256 -8.63 7.66 33.14
C ARG A 256 -7.19 7.27 32.74
N GLU A 257 -6.25 8.21 32.74
CA GLU A 257 -4.87 7.98 32.26
C GLU A 257 -3.94 7.27 33.26
N MET A 258 -4.16 7.40 34.57
CA MET A 258 -3.28 6.76 35.56
C MET A 258 -3.36 5.21 35.50
N ARG A 259 -4.48 4.64 35.03
CA ARG A 259 -4.61 3.20 34.76
C ARG A 259 -4.14 2.79 33.35
N LYS A 260 -4.19 3.69 32.36
CA LYS A 260 -3.70 3.40 31.01
C LYS A 260 -2.18 3.45 30.91
N SER A 261 -1.50 4.28 31.71
CA SER A 261 -0.03 4.30 31.77
C SER A 261 0.54 2.96 32.26
N ALA A 262 -0.11 2.30 33.22
CA ALA A 262 0.30 0.97 33.70
C ALA A 262 -0.12 -0.16 32.72
N ALA A 263 -1.23 0.01 31.99
CA ALA A 263 -1.72 -0.97 31.01
C ALA A 263 -1.06 -0.86 29.62
N SER A 264 -0.50 0.31 29.26
CA SER A 264 0.20 0.53 27.98
C SER A 264 1.56 -0.16 27.92
N ASP A 265 2.18 -0.41 29.08
CA ASP A 265 3.39 -1.26 29.19
C ASP A 265 3.07 -2.77 29.07
N GLN A 266 1.77 -3.12 29.02
CA GLN A 266 1.26 -4.48 29.17
C GLN A 266 0.62 -5.09 27.91
N ILE A 267 0.56 -4.39 26.78
CA ILE A 267 0.30 -5.02 25.47
C ILE A 267 1.62 -5.17 24.74
N ARG A 268 2.52 -5.98 25.31
CA ARG A 268 3.72 -6.40 24.60
C ARG A 268 3.30 -7.43 23.57
N CYS A 269 3.63 -7.19 22.30
CA CYS A 269 3.55 -8.22 21.29
C CYS A 269 4.45 -9.40 21.71
N SER A 270 3.91 -10.63 21.69
CA SER A 270 4.65 -11.83 22.07
C SER A 270 5.77 -12.20 21.08
N ARG A 271 5.81 -11.54 19.91
CA ARG A 271 6.71 -11.88 18.79
C ARG A 271 7.70 -10.78 18.43
N ILE A 272 7.38 -9.51 18.68
CA ILE A 272 8.21 -8.35 18.32
C ILE A 272 8.44 -7.51 19.58
N ARG A 273 9.71 -7.32 19.95
CA ARG A 273 10.10 -6.39 21.00
C ARG A 273 10.59 -5.08 20.37
N GLU A 274 9.73 -4.07 20.36
CA GLU A 274 10.12 -2.72 19.98
C GLU A 274 10.73 -1.98 21.19
N GLY A 275 11.79 -1.20 20.94
CA GLY A 275 12.41 -0.35 21.95
C GLY A 275 11.66 0.97 22.18
N GLU A 276 12.31 1.94 22.83
CA GLU A 276 11.75 3.28 23.04
C GLU A 276 11.77 4.18 21.79
N HIS A 277 12.49 3.74 20.75
CA HIS A 277 12.68 4.45 19.50
C HIS A 277 11.77 3.90 18.41
N ILE A 278 11.41 4.77 17.46
CA ILE A 278 10.64 4.39 16.27
C ILE A 278 11.46 3.37 15.46
N ASN A 279 10.82 2.27 15.06
CA ASN A 279 11.42 1.27 14.20
C ASN A 279 11.44 1.77 12.73
N THR A 280 12.55 2.42 12.37
CA THR A 280 12.74 3.00 11.03
C THR A 280 12.68 1.98 9.91
N ASP A 281 13.03 0.71 10.15
CA ASP A 281 13.01 -0.31 9.10
C ASP A 281 11.59 -0.58 8.58
N VAL A 282 10.58 -0.42 9.43
CA VAL A 282 9.17 -0.61 9.08
C VAL A 282 8.54 0.69 8.58
N THR A 283 8.83 1.81 9.23
CA THR A 283 8.13 3.08 9.00
C THR A 283 8.75 3.95 7.89
N ALA A 284 10.06 3.83 7.65
CA ALA A 284 10.77 4.67 6.69
C ALA A 284 10.26 4.55 5.24
N PRO A 285 10.07 3.35 4.64
CA PRO A 285 9.76 3.27 3.21
C PRO A 285 8.40 3.89 2.89
N GLY A 286 7.38 3.64 3.73
CA GLY A 286 6.08 4.29 3.61
C GLY A 286 6.15 5.81 3.80
N ALA A 287 6.94 6.27 4.78
CA ALA A 287 7.06 7.70 5.07
C ALA A 287 7.80 8.49 3.98
N ILE A 288 8.86 7.90 3.39
CA ILE A 288 9.62 8.49 2.30
C ILE A 288 8.73 8.65 1.06
N LEU A 289 7.99 7.60 0.69
CA LEU A 289 7.06 7.64 -0.45
C LEU A 289 5.92 8.64 -0.21
N ALA A 290 5.34 8.65 1.00
CA ALA A 290 4.31 9.61 1.37
C ALA A 290 4.81 11.05 1.22
N LEU A 291 6.02 11.36 1.68
CA LEU A 291 6.60 12.69 1.60
C LEU A 291 6.88 13.10 0.15
N GLY A 292 7.41 12.17 -0.67
CA GLY A 292 7.63 12.38 -2.10
C GLY A 292 6.35 12.69 -2.87
N LEU A 293 5.28 11.93 -2.61
CA LEU A 293 3.98 12.16 -3.24
C LEU A 293 3.26 13.41 -2.73
N TYR A 294 3.42 13.74 -1.45
CA TYR A 294 2.86 14.96 -0.86
C TYR A 294 3.44 16.23 -1.51
N PHE A 295 4.76 16.25 -1.75
CA PHE A 295 5.48 17.35 -2.40
C PHE A 295 5.72 17.10 -3.90
N LEU A 296 4.96 16.22 -4.53
CA LEU A 296 5.10 15.85 -5.95
C LEU A 296 5.13 17.11 -6.85
N ARG A 297 6.21 17.26 -7.62
CA ARG A 297 6.42 18.37 -8.58
C ARG A 297 6.28 19.78 -7.97
N THR A 298 6.51 19.91 -6.66
CA THR A 298 6.45 21.23 -6.00
C THR A 298 7.78 21.99 -6.07
N ASN A 299 8.87 21.32 -6.44
CA ASN A 299 10.24 21.85 -6.41
C ASN A 299 10.64 22.48 -5.06
N SER A 300 10.05 22.01 -3.96
CA SER A 300 10.35 22.51 -2.62
C SER A 300 11.73 22.05 -2.16
N ALA A 301 12.71 22.96 -2.19
CA ALA A 301 14.07 22.70 -1.70
C ALA A 301 14.08 22.25 -0.22
N ALA A 302 13.19 22.82 0.61
CA ALA A 302 13.08 22.44 2.02
C ALA A 302 12.57 21.00 2.21
N ALA A 303 11.64 20.54 1.37
CA ALA A 303 11.18 19.15 1.42
C ALA A 303 12.25 18.19 0.88
N ALA A 304 12.92 18.56 -0.20
CA ALA A 304 14.02 17.77 -0.79
C ALA A 304 15.22 17.63 0.17
N ALA A 305 15.57 18.67 0.92
CA ALA A 305 16.65 18.64 1.90
C ALA A 305 16.41 17.63 3.03
N ARG A 306 15.15 17.39 3.40
CA ARG A 306 14.78 16.36 4.39
C ARG A 306 15.09 14.93 3.92
N LEU A 307 15.13 14.72 2.61
CA LEU A 307 15.40 13.42 1.97
C LEU A 307 16.86 13.31 1.50
N GLN A 308 17.72 14.25 1.87
CA GLN A 308 19.14 14.21 1.50
C GLN A 308 19.79 12.94 2.07
N LEU A 309 20.71 12.37 1.28
CA LEU A 309 21.50 11.24 1.71
C LEU A 309 22.48 11.67 2.81
N PRO A 310 22.84 10.77 3.74
CA PRO A 310 23.83 11.09 4.75
C PRO A 310 25.22 11.34 4.14
N ASP A 311 25.85 12.43 4.55
CA ASP A 311 27.17 12.85 4.07
C ASP A 311 28.32 12.36 4.97
N THR A 312 28.15 11.25 5.70
CA THR A 312 29.24 10.63 6.49
C THR A 312 29.12 9.11 6.48
N TYR A 313 30.26 8.40 6.49
CA TYR A 313 30.30 6.94 6.54
C TYR A 313 29.51 6.36 7.72
N VAL A 314 29.63 6.98 8.90
CA VAL A 314 28.94 6.53 10.12
C VAL A 314 27.43 6.63 9.96
N LEU A 315 26.91 7.70 9.37
CA LEU A 315 25.48 7.83 9.14
C LEU A 315 24.98 6.94 7.99
N LEU A 316 25.81 6.69 6.97
CA LEU A 316 25.47 5.75 5.90
C LEU A 316 25.29 4.33 6.42
N ASP A 317 26.12 3.88 7.37
CA ASP A 317 26.03 2.54 7.98
C ASP A 317 24.75 2.36 8.82
N THR A 318 24.16 3.45 9.30
CA THR A 318 22.90 3.40 10.08
C THR A 318 21.63 3.28 9.23
N VAL A 319 21.72 3.48 7.90
CA VAL A 319 20.56 3.50 7.00
C VAL A 319 20.72 2.44 5.92
N ARG A 320 19.75 1.52 5.84
CA ARG A 320 19.74 0.48 4.81
C ARG A 320 19.78 1.06 3.38
N PRO A 321 20.52 0.44 2.44
CA PRO A 321 20.73 0.98 1.09
C PRO A 321 19.46 1.06 0.24
N ASP A 322 18.49 0.17 0.45
CA ASP A 322 17.18 0.20 -0.20
C ASP A 322 16.38 1.46 0.19
N LEU A 323 16.47 1.91 1.43
CA LEU A 323 15.87 3.16 1.89
C LEU A 323 16.56 4.39 1.27
N GLN A 324 17.87 4.31 1.03
CA GLN A 324 18.61 5.37 0.35
C GLN A 324 18.14 5.53 -1.10
N LEU A 325 17.92 4.42 -1.80
CA LEU A 325 17.31 4.43 -3.14
C LEU A 325 15.94 5.10 -3.13
N LEU A 326 15.07 4.75 -2.18
CA LEU A 326 13.76 5.39 -2.05
C LEU A 326 13.86 6.89 -1.78
N ARG A 327 14.84 7.34 -0.98
CA ARG A 327 15.07 8.77 -0.72
C ARG A 327 15.48 9.52 -1.98
N VAL A 328 16.38 8.95 -2.79
CA VAL A 328 16.80 9.55 -4.07
C VAL A 328 15.61 9.64 -5.03
N ILE A 329 14.83 8.57 -5.17
CA ILE A 329 13.63 8.56 -6.01
C ILE A 329 12.63 9.62 -5.53
N ALA A 330 12.30 9.65 -4.23
CA ALA A 330 11.37 10.62 -3.66
C ALA A 330 11.87 12.06 -3.84
N ARG A 331 13.18 12.30 -3.69
CA ARG A 331 13.79 13.62 -3.94
C ARG A 331 13.68 14.04 -5.40
N GLY A 332 13.93 13.13 -6.35
CA GLY A 332 13.76 13.40 -7.78
C GLY A 332 12.30 13.70 -8.17
N VAL A 333 11.35 13.00 -7.53
CA VAL A 333 9.91 13.23 -7.72
C VAL A 333 9.46 14.61 -7.20
N ILE A 334 10.10 15.12 -6.14
CA ILE A 334 9.86 16.48 -5.61
C ILE A 334 10.50 17.54 -6.52
N LEU A 335 11.78 17.36 -6.85
CA LEU A 335 12.58 18.25 -7.71
C LEU A 335 12.46 17.86 -9.18
N TRP A 336 11.22 17.76 -9.66
CA TRP A 336 10.90 17.17 -10.95
C TRP A 336 11.55 17.92 -12.13
N ASP A 337 11.64 19.25 -12.03
CA ASP A 337 12.14 20.10 -13.10
C ASP A 337 13.68 20.06 -13.23
N ALA A 338 14.36 19.59 -12.18
CA ALA A 338 15.81 19.48 -12.14
C ALA A 338 16.32 18.11 -12.66
N MET A 339 15.43 17.23 -13.13
CA MET A 339 15.82 15.91 -13.63
C MET A 339 16.31 15.98 -15.07
N ASN A 340 17.51 15.44 -15.32
CA ASN A 340 18.10 15.35 -16.66
C ASN A 340 18.28 13.89 -17.07
N PRO A 341 17.95 13.50 -18.32
CA PRO A 341 18.14 12.15 -18.82
C PRO A 341 19.62 11.89 -19.22
N SER A 342 20.54 12.07 -18.28
CA SER A 342 21.97 11.80 -18.47
C SER A 342 22.54 10.94 -17.35
N ILE A 343 23.58 10.17 -17.66
CA ILE A 343 24.30 9.35 -16.67
C ILE A 343 24.95 10.28 -15.62
N ASP A 344 25.56 11.38 -16.06
CA ASP A 344 26.17 12.40 -15.18
C ASP A 344 25.18 12.92 -14.12
N TRP A 345 23.90 13.10 -14.48
CA TRP A 345 22.89 13.53 -13.53
C TRP A 345 22.58 12.44 -12.50
N VAL A 346 22.49 11.18 -12.93
CA VAL A 346 22.29 10.04 -12.03
C VAL A 346 23.46 9.90 -11.06
N GLU A 347 24.69 9.98 -11.56
CA GLU A 347 25.91 9.91 -10.75
C GLU A 347 26.02 11.10 -9.79
N SER A 348 25.54 12.29 -10.18
CA SER A 348 25.50 13.47 -9.30
C SER A 348 24.58 13.33 -8.09
N GLN A 349 23.67 12.34 -8.06
CA GLN A 349 22.83 12.07 -6.89
C GLN A 349 23.58 11.33 -5.78
N LEU A 350 24.73 10.73 -6.09
CA LEU A 350 25.53 10.00 -5.10
C LEU A 350 26.26 10.98 -4.17
N PRO A 351 26.36 10.69 -2.86
CA PRO A 351 27.19 11.47 -1.95
C PRO A 351 28.64 11.42 -2.42
N LEU A 352 29.35 12.54 -2.30
CA LEU A 352 30.77 12.68 -2.70
C LEU A 352 31.68 11.61 -2.07
N ILE A 353 31.29 11.11 -0.91
CA ILE A 353 31.99 10.06 -0.18
C ILE A 353 32.06 8.75 -0.97
N ILE A 354 30.96 8.38 -1.62
CA ILE A 354 30.85 7.16 -2.43
C ILE A 354 31.46 7.39 -3.82
N ALA A 355 31.34 8.61 -4.35
CA ALA A 355 31.90 8.99 -5.64
C ALA A 355 33.44 9.14 -5.65
N SER A 356 34.09 9.13 -4.48
CA SER A 356 35.55 9.16 -4.38
C SER A 356 36.19 7.85 -4.88
N PRO A 357 37.38 7.88 -5.52
CA PRO A 357 37.97 6.76 -6.26
C PRO A 357 38.40 5.54 -5.40
N ALA A 358 37.99 5.45 -4.14
CA ALA A 358 38.25 4.29 -3.29
C ALA A 358 37.45 3.02 -3.71
N PHE A 359 36.44 3.17 -4.57
CA PHE A 359 35.59 2.06 -5.04
C PHE A 359 35.80 1.70 -6.53
N SER A 360 36.74 2.33 -7.24
CA SER A 360 37.19 1.87 -8.56
C SER A 360 38.33 0.86 -8.38
N ALA A 361 37.99 -0.39 -8.05
CA ALA A 361 38.91 -1.52 -8.03
C ALA A 361 38.33 -2.69 -8.82
#